data_AF-A0A7M2J3B8-F1
#
_entry.id   AF-A0A7M2J3B8-F1
#
_cell.length_a   1.000
_cell.length_b   1.000
_cell.length_c   1.000
_cell.angle_alpha   90.00
_cell.angle_beta   90.00
_cell.angle_gamma   90.00
#
_symmetry.space_group_name_H-M   'P 1'
#
loop_
_entity.id
_entity.type
_entity.pdbx_description
1 polymer ?
#
loop_
_entity_poly.entity_id
_entity_poly.type
_entity_poly.pdbx_seq_one_letter_code
_entity_poly.pdbx_strand_id
1 'polypeptide(L)'
;MKKHLALSIILSTISGLVAAEPAKTLLVPDSQNRDFGIICRINDKTTYYIKKDSNNNDYQIARNIYLTDISSGRVAISLMHGFVSANKSSTYITATNESCNTFSQ
;
A
#
# COMPACT_ATOMS: atom_id res chain seq x y z
N MET A 1 31.14 25.58 60.80
CA MET A 1 29.95 25.29 59.97
C MET A 1 30.43 24.78 58.61
N LYS A 2 30.38 23.47 58.36
CA LYS A 2 30.83 22.85 57.10
C LYS A 2 29.61 22.54 56.23
N LYS A 3 29.41 23.30 55.15
CA LYS A 3 28.39 23.04 54.15
C LYS A 3 29.00 22.12 53.09
N HIS A 4 28.60 20.84 53.08
CA HIS A 4 28.93 19.94 51.98
C HIS A 4 27.81 19.98 50.95
N LEU A 5 28.17 20.43 49.75
CA LEU A 5 27.34 20.55 48.55
C LEU A 5 26.90 19.14 48.12
N ALA A 6 25.58 18.89 48.06
CA ALA A 6 25.03 17.69 47.46
C ALA A 6 25.06 17.83 45.93
N LEU A 7 25.81 16.97 45.25
CA LEU A 7 25.94 16.93 43.80
C LEU A 7 24.81 16.06 43.23
N SER A 8 23.72 16.69 42.77
CA SER A 8 22.63 16.01 42.07
C SER A 8 23.04 15.67 40.63
N ILE A 9 23.24 14.39 40.34
CA ILE A 9 23.45 13.87 38.99
C ILE A 9 22.07 13.77 38.32
N ILE A 10 21.76 14.69 37.42
CA ILE A 10 20.55 14.65 36.60
C ILE A 10 20.83 13.68 35.44
N LEU A 11 20.27 12.47 35.52
CA LEU A 11 20.36 11.46 34.47
C LEU A 11 19.37 11.82 33.35
N SER A 12 19.84 12.56 32.34
CA SER A 12 19.04 12.89 31.16
C SER A 12 18.88 11.65 30.27
N THR A 13 17.75 10.95 30.37
CA THR A 13 17.39 9.90 29.41
C THR A 13 17.12 10.54 28.05
N ILE A 14 18.05 10.37 27.12
CA ILE A 14 17.85 10.71 25.71
C ILE A 14 16.88 9.66 25.16
N SER A 15 15.59 10.00 25.12
CA SER A 15 14.60 9.24 24.36
C SER A 15 14.94 9.37 22.89
N GLY A 16 15.64 8.38 22.34
CA GLY A 16 15.90 8.28 20.91
C GLY A 16 14.57 8.17 20.16
N LEU A 17 14.20 9.23 19.44
CA LEU A 17 13.17 9.14 18.41
C LEU A 17 13.69 8.19 17.33
N VAL A 18 13.19 6.97 17.30
CA VAL A 18 13.32 6.10 16.13
C VAL A 18 12.48 6.75 15.03
N ALA A 19 13.14 7.41 14.07
CA ALA A 19 12.47 7.93 12.89
C ALA A 19 11.92 6.73 12.11
N ALA A 20 10.59 6.61 12.06
CA ALA A 20 9.94 5.63 11.21
C ALA A 20 10.27 5.95 9.74
N GLU A 21 10.88 5.00 9.03
CA GLU A 21 11.16 5.14 7.61
C GLU A 21 9.84 5.34 6.85
N PRO A 22 9.74 6.31 5.91
CA PRO A 22 8.51 6.56 5.18
C PRO A 22 8.12 5.31 4.37
N ALA A 23 6.84 4.97 4.41
CA ALA A 23 6.30 3.84 3.65
C ALA A 23 6.69 3.95 2.17
N LYS A 24 7.32 2.89 1.63
CA LYS A 24 7.77 2.85 0.25
C LYS A 24 6.56 2.70 -0.67
N THR A 25 6.32 3.73 -1.49
CA THR A 25 5.28 3.72 -2.53
C THR A 25 5.90 3.49 -3.90
N LEU A 26 5.34 2.54 -4.65
CA LEU A 26 5.76 2.17 -6.00
C LEU A 26 4.60 2.38 -6.98
N LEU A 27 4.83 3.12 -8.07
CA LEU A 27 3.91 3.17 -9.20
C LEU A 27 4.08 1.90 -10.06
N VAL A 28 2.99 1.21 -10.35
CA VAL A 28 3.00 0.12 -11.34
C VAL A 28 3.39 0.70 -12.70
N PRO A 29 4.45 0.19 -13.34
CA PRO A 29 4.97 0.76 -14.57
C PRO A 29 3.89 0.95 -15.64
N ASP A 30 3.85 2.15 -16.22
CA ASP A 30 2.96 2.55 -17.30
C ASP A 30 1.44 2.55 -16.99
N SER A 31 1.07 2.31 -15.72
CA SER A 31 -0.34 2.31 -15.29
C SER A 31 -1.04 3.66 -15.42
N GLN A 32 -0.30 4.75 -15.62
CA GLN A 32 -0.85 6.07 -15.92
C GLN A 32 -1.30 6.23 -17.38
N ASN A 33 -0.72 5.46 -18.30
CA ASN A 33 -0.98 5.59 -19.75
C ASN A 33 -1.82 4.46 -20.33
N ARG A 34 -1.87 3.30 -19.65
CA ARG A 34 -2.53 2.08 -20.16
C ARG A 34 -3.52 1.50 -19.17
N ASP A 35 -4.42 0.67 -19.70
CA ASP A 35 -5.41 -0.05 -18.92
C ASP A 35 -4.83 -1.34 -18.34
N PHE A 36 -5.02 -1.51 -17.05
CA PHE A 36 -4.59 -2.69 -16.33
C PHE A 36 -5.78 -3.43 -15.72
N GLY A 37 -5.56 -4.70 -15.46
CA GLY A 37 -6.34 -5.51 -14.54
C GLY A 37 -5.52 -5.80 -13.28
N ILE A 38 -6.23 -6.16 -12.21
CA ILE A 38 -5.66 -6.57 -10.92
C ILE A 38 -6.36 -7.85 -10.50
N ILE A 39 -5.61 -8.85 -10.05
CA ILE A 39 -6.17 -10.03 -9.37
C ILE A 39 -5.38 -10.30 -8.11
N CYS A 40 -6.08 -10.31 -6.97
CA CYS A 40 -5.55 -10.71 -5.67
C CYS A 40 -6.07 -12.09 -5.27
N ARG A 41 -5.21 -12.88 -4.63
CA ARG A 41 -5.54 -14.23 -4.17
C ARG A 41 -4.95 -14.55 -2.81
N ILE A 42 -5.70 -15.35 -2.04
CA ILE A 42 -5.25 -16.03 -0.81
C ILE A 42 -5.58 -17.51 -0.97
N ASN A 43 -4.60 -18.40 -0.82
CA ASN A 43 -4.79 -19.85 -0.97
C ASN A 43 -5.57 -20.21 -2.24
N ASP A 44 -5.13 -19.65 -3.38
CA ASP A 44 -5.75 -19.76 -4.71
C ASP A 44 -7.17 -19.21 -4.88
N LYS A 45 -7.81 -18.74 -3.82
CA LYS A 45 -9.11 -18.08 -3.88
C LYS A 45 -8.95 -16.62 -4.27
N THR A 46 -9.73 -16.19 -5.27
CA THR A 46 -9.80 -14.77 -5.64
C THR A 46 -10.56 -13.99 -4.58
N THR A 47 -9.94 -12.93 -4.08
CA THR A 47 -10.43 -12.07 -2.98
C THR A 47 -10.77 -10.67 -3.47
N TYR A 48 -10.06 -10.20 -4.50
CA TYR A 48 -10.28 -8.93 -5.16
C TYR A 48 -9.88 -9.04 -6.63
N TYR A 49 -10.64 -8.41 -7.52
CA TYR A 49 -10.28 -8.32 -8.92
C TYR A 49 -10.84 -7.08 -9.60
N ILE A 50 -10.08 -6.59 -10.57
CA ILE A 50 -10.52 -5.70 -11.64
C ILE A 50 -10.04 -6.36 -12.93
N LYS A 51 -10.97 -6.85 -13.74
CA LYS A 51 -10.65 -7.48 -15.02
C LYS A 51 -11.87 -7.40 -15.92
N LYS A 52 -11.63 -7.41 -17.23
CA LYS A 52 -12.63 -7.67 -18.25
C LYS A 52 -13.24 -9.06 -18.03
N ASP A 53 -14.57 -9.14 -18.08
CA ASP A 53 -15.25 -10.44 -18.13
C ASP A 53 -15.11 -11.09 -19.52
N SER A 54 -15.29 -12.40 -19.60
CA SER A 54 -15.11 -13.14 -20.86
C SER A 54 -16.10 -12.71 -21.96
N ASN A 55 -17.21 -12.08 -21.59
CA ASN A 55 -18.23 -11.62 -22.53
C ASN A 55 -18.02 -10.16 -22.96
N ASN A 56 -17.00 -9.47 -22.42
CA ASN A 56 -16.79 -8.04 -22.59
C ASN A 56 -18.00 -7.16 -22.20
N ASN A 57 -18.92 -7.72 -21.42
CA ASN A 57 -20.09 -7.04 -20.90
C ASN A 57 -19.73 -6.18 -19.70
N ASP A 58 -18.62 -6.49 -19.03
CA ASP A 58 -18.07 -5.72 -17.93
C ASP A 58 -16.60 -5.38 -18.18
N TYR A 59 -16.33 -4.48 -19.12
CA TYR A 59 -14.98 -3.93 -19.27
C TYR A 59 -14.67 -3.16 -18.00
N GLN A 60 -13.76 -3.65 -17.16
CA GLN A 60 -13.34 -2.96 -15.93
C GLN A 60 -11.84 -2.74 -16.00
N ILE A 61 -11.41 -1.50 -15.80
CA ILE A 61 -10.00 -1.09 -15.92
C ILE A 61 -9.49 -0.44 -14.65
N ALA A 62 -8.18 -0.56 -14.44
CA ALA A 62 -7.43 0.15 -13.42
C ALA A 62 -6.31 1.00 -14.08
N ARG A 63 -6.08 2.19 -13.54
CA ARG A 63 -4.99 3.11 -13.90
C ARG A 63 -4.41 3.77 -12.65
N ASN A 64 -3.26 4.41 -12.78
CA ASN A 64 -2.57 5.14 -11.71
C ASN A 64 -2.44 4.28 -10.45
N ILE A 65 -1.88 3.07 -10.59
CA ILE A 65 -1.86 2.06 -9.54
C ILE A 65 -0.59 2.23 -8.70
N TYR A 66 -0.75 2.58 -7.44
CA TYR A 66 0.30 2.73 -6.46
C TYR A 66 0.26 1.59 -5.44
N LEU A 67 1.41 0.98 -5.18
CA LEU A 67 1.61 -0.06 -4.19
C LEU A 67 2.42 0.52 -3.03
N THR A 68 1.84 0.59 -1.84
CA THR A 68 2.50 1.08 -0.64
C THR A 68 2.61 -0.05 0.38
N ASP A 69 3.83 -0.36 0.82
CA ASP A 69 4.02 -1.28 1.94
C ASP A 69 3.54 -0.60 3.23
N ILE A 70 2.58 -1.22 3.93
CA ILE A 70 1.98 -0.70 5.15
C ILE A 70 2.25 -1.57 6.39
N SER A 71 3.36 -2.33 6.36
CA SER A 71 3.82 -3.28 7.39
C SER A 71 3.14 -4.66 7.39
N SER A 72 3.80 -5.62 8.04
CA SER A 72 3.27 -6.98 8.26
C SER A 72 2.97 -7.76 6.97
N GLY A 73 3.72 -7.48 5.90
CA GLY A 73 3.55 -8.11 4.58
C GLY A 73 2.25 -7.70 3.87
N ARG A 74 1.65 -6.57 4.27
CA ARG A 74 0.43 -6.03 3.67
C ARG A 74 0.77 -4.85 2.78
N VAL A 75 0.01 -4.72 1.70
CA VAL A 75 0.17 -3.66 0.71
C VAL A 75 -1.14 -2.89 0.60
N ALA A 76 -1.07 -1.56 0.62
CA ALA A 76 -2.16 -0.72 0.17
C ALA A 76 -2.01 -0.49 -1.35
N ILE A 77 -3.04 -0.86 -2.10
CA ILE A 77 -3.14 -0.67 -3.54
C ILE A 77 -4.09 0.50 -3.76
N SER A 78 -3.54 1.69 -4.00
CA SER A 78 -4.32 2.88 -4.35
C SER A 78 -4.37 3.04 -5.86
N LEU A 79 -5.57 3.19 -6.42
CA LEU A 79 -5.74 3.21 -7.87
C LEU A 79 -6.93 4.07 -8.30
N MET A 80 -6.98 4.35 -9.60
CA MET A 80 -8.21 4.74 -10.28
C MET A 80 -8.79 3.53 -10.99
N HIS A 81 -10.11 3.33 -10.91
CA HIS A 81 -10.80 2.27 -11.62
C HIS A 81 -12.17 2.72 -12.15
N GLY A 82 -12.73 1.89 -13.02
CA GLY A 82 -14.07 2.08 -13.54
C GLY A 82 -14.32 1.08 -14.65
N PHE A 83 -15.35 1.36 -15.44
CA PHE A 83 -15.78 0.45 -16.49
C PHE A 83 -14.97 0.69 -17.78
N VAL A 84 -15.42 1.59 -18.66
CA VAL A 84 -14.64 2.06 -19.82
C VAL A 84 -13.57 3.09 -19.45
N SER A 85 -13.78 3.83 -18.36
CA SER A 85 -12.90 4.91 -17.92
C SER A 85 -12.53 4.75 -16.45
N ALA A 86 -11.25 4.86 -16.11
CA ALA A 86 -10.78 4.84 -14.72
C ALA A 86 -11.02 6.21 -14.05
N ASN A 87 -12.23 6.43 -13.52
CA ASN A 87 -12.68 7.72 -12.98
C ASN A 87 -13.05 7.68 -11.48
N LYS A 88 -12.96 6.53 -10.83
CA LYS A 88 -13.20 6.38 -9.39
C LYS A 88 -11.89 6.05 -8.69
N SER A 89 -11.52 6.82 -7.68
CA SER A 89 -10.40 6.49 -6.79
C SER A 89 -10.81 5.42 -5.78
N SER A 90 -9.96 4.44 -5.55
CA SER A 90 -10.13 3.50 -4.44
C SER A 90 -8.79 3.03 -3.89
N THR A 91 -8.84 2.51 -2.66
CA THR A 91 -7.69 1.84 -2.03
C THR A 91 -8.14 0.47 -1.57
N TYR A 92 -7.46 -0.56 -2.03
CA TYR A 92 -7.60 -1.92 -1.53
C TYR A 92 -6.43 -2.24 -0.59
N ILE A 93 -6.73 -2.73 0.62
CA ILE A 93 -5.68 -3.12 1.56
C ILE A 93 -5.62 -4.63 1.61
N THR A 94 -4.46 -5.20 1.30
CA THR A 94 -4.32 -6.65 1.27
C THR A 94 -4.37 -7.26 2.68
N ALA A 95 -4.81 -8.52 2.74
CA ALA A 95 -4.57 -9.36 3.90
C ALA A 95 -3.09 -9.78 3.96
N THR A 96 -2.65 -10.28 5.13
CA THR A 96 -1.34 -10.93 5.24
C THR A 96 -1.31 -12.17 4.35
N ASN A 97 -0.20 -12.38 3.63
CA ASN A 97 0.02 -13.47 2.66
C ASN A 97 -0.90 -13.45 1.43
N GLU A 98 -1.55 -12.34 1.15
CA GLU A 98 -2.30 -12.15 -0.09
C GLU A 98 -1.37 -11.73 -1.22
N SER A 99 -1.45 -12.41 -2.36
CA SER A 99 -0.67 -12.09 -3.55
C SER A 99 -1.55 -11.38 -4.57
N CYS A 100 -1.12 -10.19 -5.00
CA CYS A 100 -1.80 -9.40 -6.01
C CYS A 100 -0.91 -9.24 -7.25
N ASN A 101 -1.48 -9.48 -8.42
CA ASN A 101 -0.80 -9.29 -9.70
C ASN A 101 -1.55 -8.26 -10.54
N THR A 102 -0.78 -7.38 -11.19
CA THR A 102 -1.27 -6.46 -12.21
C THR A 102 -0.88 -6.96 -13.60
N PHE A 103 -1.77 -6.83 -14.58
CA PHE A 103 -1.52 -7.22 -15.96
C PHE A 103 -2.13 -6.21 -16.92
N SER A 104 -1.50 -6.00 -18.09
CA SER A 104 -2.10 -5.19 -19.14
C SER A 104 -3.36 -5.87 -19.65
N GLN A 105 -4.40 -5.06 -19.90
CA GLN A 105 -5.58 -5.49 -20.66
C GLN A 105 -5.46 -5.10 -22.14
#